data_AF-A0A917UAX6-F1
#
_entry.id   AF-A0A917UAX6-F1
#
_cell.length_a   1.000
_cell.length_b   1.000
_cell.length_c   1.000
_cell.angle_alpha   90.00
_cell.angle_beta   90.00
_cell.angle_gamma   90.00
#
_symmetry.space_group_name_H-M   'P 1'
#
loop_
_entity.id
_entity.type
_entity.pdbx_description
1 polymer ?
#
loop_
_entity_poly.entity_id
_entity_poly.type
_entity_poly.pdbx_seq_one_letter_code
_entity_poly.pdbx_strand_id
1 'polypeptide(L)'
;MIVFAGWGWLTYVIAVASIAIGGVIVDALRLPGDTILWAGIGWAVVGALLQYLVGRAVNSRPTPHGRTWHDSHTTAGRPMQDCTGIHVFLGLTIVAIRAGQLTTPVVGWLLFAAGIAVAVFVGSWASHAALPRSRAAGGTVETRKTLARANGWRYRGGSGESVRGWSRRYKGIVTLTTDGVVTGEWRGRAFVVLDVMASRGFSPRRHLQTRRTVVRVALNAAPPVPRAVAGPVGTPIVLDEVRPWEPVGGAPGGGLRVVSADGDLASRYLTPAVLAAAAAAGLRGFQVDDGELVYAGEPGRVIEPREVLRLVHTLVDLALMVPARPSSTGAEVPRQRTSPEERSTFRASEARPAGPRVITTRHVRLTVDRERLVAHRRSVRPADGWTEHLAVEWAHVRELLFDTQGLDPVVSLFALVDDGPRRYVADANHLSRPEWSTFAAVVADCTGGRIRVDLARRDP
;
A
#
# COMPACT_ATOMS: atom_id res chain seq x y z
N MET A 1 14.67 32.17 -11.04
CA MET A 1 15.24 31.34 -12.13
C MET A 1 14.52 30.00 -12.13
N ILE A 2 13.88 29.62 -13.25
CA ILE A 2 13.22 28.31 -13.36
C ILE A 2 14.31 27.27 -13.61
N VAL A 3 14.42 26.27 -12.74
CA VAL A 3 15.41 25.19 -12.88
C VAL A 3 14.77 24.03 -13.64
N PHE A 4 15.48 23.54 -14.66
CA PHE A 4 15.06 22.42 -15.50
C PHE A 4 16.00 21.23 -15.30
N ALA A 5 15.44 20.02 -15.27
CA ALA A 5 16.21 18.78 -15.40
C ALA A 5 15.80 18.05 -16.68
N GLY A 6 16.77 17.59 -17.46
CA GLY A 6 16.57 16.89 -18.74
C GLY A 6 15.55 17.58 -19.65
N TRP A 7 14.43 16.90 -19.98
CA TRP A 7 13.41 17.37 -20.90
C TRP A 7 12.37 18.30 -20.26
N GLY A 8 12.55 18.72 -19.00
CA GLY A 8 11.58 19.56 -18.29
C GLY A 8 11.34 20.94 -18.91
N TRP A 9 12.20 21.42 -19.82
CA TRP A 9 11.94 22.64 -20.59
C TRP A 9 10.80 22.46 -21.62
N LEU A 10 10.55 21.22 -22.05
CA LEU A 10 9.54 20.90 -23.06
C LEU A 10 8.11 21.21 -22.58
N THR A 11 7.86 21.24 -21.27
CA THR A 11 6.61 21.75 -20.67
C THR A 11 6.19 23.10 -21.27
N TYR A 12 7.11 24.06 -21.32
CA TYR A 12 6.81 25.40 -21.81
C TYR A 12 6.68 25.43 -23.33
N VAL A 13 7.46 24.61 -24.04
CA VAL A 13 7.36 24.51 -25.50
C VAL A 13 6.06 23.88 -25.93
N ILE A 14 5.59 22.82 -25.26
CA ILE A 14 4.27 22.23 -25.53
C ILE A 14 3.15 23.24 -25.21
N ALA A 15 3.27 23.99 -24.11
CA ALA A 15 2.32 25.04 -23.76
C ALA A 15 2.23 26.14 -24.83
N VAL A 16 3.36 26.70 -25.25
CA VAL A 16 3.40 27.75 -26.29
C VAL A 16 2.95 27.21 -27.65
N ALA A 17 3.46 26.04 -28.06
CA ALA A 17 3.10 25.43 -29.33
C ALA A 17 1.61 25.11 -29.41
N SER A 18 0.99 24.65 -28.31
CA SER A 18 -0.45 24.37 -28.29
C SER A 18 -1.30 25.61 -28.62
N ILE A 19 -0.93 26.80 -28.12
CA ILE A 19 -1.63 28.04 -28.47
C ILE A 19 -1.37 28.43 -29.93
N ALA A 20 -0.10 28.38 -30.35
CA ALA A 20 0.30 28.79 -31.70
C ALA A 20 -0.36 27.93 -32.79
N ILE A 21 -0.37 26.60 -32.62
CA ILE A 21 -1.00 25.66 -33.55
C ILE A 21 -2.50 25.91 -33.64
N GLY A 22 -3.16 26.19 -32.52
CA GLY A 22 -4.59 26.54 -32.52
C GLY A 22 -4.88 27.80 -33.31
N GLY A 23 -4.05 28.84 -33.18
CA GLY A 23 -4.17 30.06 -33.99
C GLY A 23 -3.96 29.81 -35.48
N VAL A 24 -2.90 29.08 -35.84
CA VAL A 24 -2.56 28.77 -37.24
C VAL A 24 -3.67 27.95 -37.92
N ILE A 25 -4.23 26.95 -37.25
CA ILE A 25 -5.29 26.11 -37.84
C ILE A 25 -6.55 26.93 -38.10
N VAL A 26 -6.91 27.84 -37.20
CA VAL A 26 -8.10 28.66 -37.40
C VAL A 26 -7.92 29.64 -38.55
N ASP A 27 -6.75 30.28 -38.63
CA ASP A 27 -6.39 31.17 -39.73
C ASP A 27 -6.38 30.43 -41.07
N ALA A 28 -5.72 29.27 -41.13
CA ALA A 28 -5.64 28.43 -42.33
C ALA A 28 -7.01 27.94 -42.81
N LEU A 29 -7.92 27.62 -41.90
CA LEU A 29 -9.27 27.16 -42.20
C LEU A 29 -10.27 28.31 -42.38
N ARG A 30 -9.84 29.57 -42.23
CA ARG A 30 -10.67 30.79 -42.33
C ARG A 30 -11.96 30.71 -41.51
N LEU A 31 -11.88 30.09 -40.33
CA LEU A 31 -13.08 29.89 -39.51
C LEU A 31 -13.52 31.21 -38.88
N PRO A 32 -14.82 31.36 -38.55
CA PRO A 32 -15.33 32.54 -37.87
C PRO A 32 -14.52 32.88 -36.60
N GLY A 33 -14.46 34.16 -36.23
CA GLY A 33 -13.68 34.62 -35.08
C GLY A 33 -14.05 33.92 -33.76
N ASP A 34 -15.30 33.48 -33.60
CA ASP A 34 -15.75 32.70 -32.44
C ASP A 34 -15.15 31.28 -32.40
N THR A 35 -14.76 30.74 -33.54
CA THR A 35 -14.09 29.43 -33.67
C THR A 35 -12.63 29.48 -33.22
N ILE A 36 -11.98 30.67 -33.26
CA ILE A 36 -10.62 30.88 -32.72
C ILE A 36 -10.58 30.53 -31.23
N LEU A 37 -11.63 30.90 -30.50
CA LEU A 37 -11.74 30.65 -29.07
C LEU A 37 -11.78 29.16 -28.73
N TRP A 38 -12.72 28.45 -29.38
CA TRP A 38 -12.92 27.02 -29.14
C TRP A 38 -11.73 26.21 -29.59
N ALA A 39 -11.05 26.62 -30.66
CA ALA A 39 -9.79 26.05 -31.07
C ALA A 39 -8.69 26.29 -30.01
N GLY A 40 -8.56 27.50 -29.47
CA GLY A 40 -7.57 27.79 -28.41
C GLY A 40 -7.77 26.95 -27.15
N ILE A 41 -9.02 26.78 -26.70
CA ILE A 41 -9.37 25.93 -25.56
C ILE A 41 -9.12 24.45 -25.89
N GLY A 42 -9.58 23.98 -27.05
CA GLY A 42 -9.38 22.61 -27.50
C GLY A 42 -7.90 22.26 -27.61
N TRP A 43 -7.09 23.17 -28.15
CA TRP A 43 -5.66 22.98 -28.25
C TRP A 43 -4.94 23.04 -26.92
N ALA A 44 -5.40 23.84 -25.95
CA ALA A 44 -4.88 23.78 -24.59
C ALA A 44 -5.11 22.39 -23.96
N VAL A 45 -6.27 21.77 -24.20
CA VAL A 45 -6.56 20.39 -23.76
C VAL A 45 -5.66 19.37 -24.46
N VAL A 46 -5.48 19.49 -25.78
CA VAL A 46 -4.56 18.63 -26.55
C VAL A 46 -3.13 18.78 -26.05
N GLY A 47 -2.68 20.00 -25.79
CA GLY A 47 -1.38 20.30 -25.20
C GLY A 47 -1.19 19.65 -23.82
N ALA A 48 -2.21 19.73 -22.96
CA ALA A 48 -2.19 19.08 -21.65
C ALA A 48 -2.03 17.55 -21.77
N LEU A 49 -2.79 16.94 -22.68
CA LEU A 49 -2.69 15.51 -22.93
C LEU A 49 -1.33 15.13 -23.49
N LEU A 50 -0.81 15.89 -24.47
CA LEU A 50 0.50 15.66 -25.06
C LEU A 50 1.59 15.77 -23.98
N GLN A 51 1.56 16.82 -23.16
CA GLN A 51 2.51 16.98 -22.05
C GLN A 51 2.42 15.83 -21.06
N TYR A 52 1.21 15.38 -20.71
CA TYR A 52 1.03 14.23 -19.84
C TYR A 52 1.64 12.96 -20.45
N LEU A 53 1.37 12.69 -21.73
CA LEU A 53 1.84 11.48 -22.42
C LEU A 53 3.35 11.49 -22.63
N VAL A 54 3.91 12.62 -23.06
CA VAL A 54 5.37 12.77 -23.20
C VAL A 54 6.02 12.68 -21.83
N GLY A 55 5.52 13.42 -20.83
CA GLY A 55 6.01 13.38 -19.45
C GLY A 55 5.98 11.98 -18.88
N ARG A 56 4.87 11.27 -19.06
CA ARG A 56 4.75 9.86 -18.72
C ARG A 56 5.83 9.04 -19.42
N ALA A 57 5.92 9.11 -20.75
CA ALA A 57 6.86 8.31 -21.54
C ALA A 57 8.32 8.55 -21.14
N VAL A 58 8.73 9.80 -20.90
CA VAL A 58 10.11 10.13 -20.57
C VAL A 58 10.44 9.95 -19.09
N ASN A 59 9.48 10.07 -18.17
CA ASN A 59 9.72 9.89 -16.74
C ASN A 59 9.40 8.50 -16.21
N SER A 60 9.07 7.56 -17.10
CA SER A 60 8.69 6.24 -16.66
C SER A 60 8.91 5.14 -17.70
N ARG A 61 9.29 3.95 -17.19
CA ARG A 61 9.53 2.74 -17.98
C ARG A 61 8.42 1.72 -17.73
N PRO A 62 7.83 1.13 -18.78
CA PRO A 62 6.90 0.01 -18.63
C PRO A 62 7.66 -1.26 -18.19
N THR A 63 7.05 -2.03 -17.29
CA THR A 63 7.52 -3.31 -16.77
C THR A 63 6.36 -4.30 -16.67
N PRO A 64 6.60 -5.62 -16.53
CA PRO A 64 5.53 -6.62 -16.37
C PRO A 64 4.62 -6.38 -15.15
N HIS A 65 5.12 -5.68 -14.14
CA HIS A 65 4.37 -5.35 -12.91
C HIS A 65 3.79 -3.92 -12.93
N GLY A 66 3.74 -3.27 -14.09
CA GLY A 66 3.20 -1.91 -14.24
C GLY A 66 4.25 -0.91 -14.73
N ARG A 67 4.17 0.36 -14.30
CA ARG A 67 5.13 1.39 -14.72
C ARG A 67 6.02 1.78 -13.55
N THR A 68 7.33 1.78 -13.80
CA THR A 68 8.31 2.35 -12.86
C THR A 68 8.55 3.82 -13.24
N TRP A 69 8.52 4.71 -12.25
CA TRP A 69 8.78 6.14 -12.42
C TRP A 69 10.20 6.47 -11.96
N HIS A 70 10.91 7.29 -12.72
CA HIS A 70 12.26 7.74 -12.41
C HIS A 70 12.42 9.27 -12.40
N ASP A 71 11.40 10.01 -12.85
CA ASP A 71 11.25 11.47 -12.72
C ASP A 71 12.54 12.26 -13.01
N SER A 72 13.23 11.87 -14.08
CA SER A 72 14.52 12.46 -14.48
C SER A 72 14.35 13.76 -15.28
N HIS A 73 13.12 14.08 -15.67
CA HIS A 73 12.76 15.24 -16.46
C HIS A 73 11.75 16.10 -15.70
N THR A 74 12.22 17.20 -15.13
CA THR A 74 11.45 18.02 -14.19
C THR A 74 11.48 19.51 -14.52
N THR A 75 10.37 20.18 -14.22
CA THR A 75 10.21 21.64 -14.30
C THR A 75 10.03 22.18 -12.89
N ALA A 76 10.95 23.04 -12.43
CA ALA A 76 10.95 23.54 -11.05
C ALA A 76 10.87 22.41 -9.99
N GLY A 77 11.56 21.30 -10.26
CA GLY A 77 11.59 20.12 -9.39
C GLY A 77 10.34 19.23 -9.43
N ARG A 78 9.37 19.53 -10.31
CA ARG A 78 8.17 18.71 -10.50
C ARG A 78 8.28 17.84 -11.75
N PRO A 79 7.84 16.57 -11.73
CA PRO A 79 7.79 15.75 -12.93
C PRO A 79 6.97 16.44 -14.03
N MET A 80 7.44 16.33 -15.28
CA MET A 80 6.87 17.05 -16.42
C MET A 80 5.35 16.81 -16.60
N GLN A 81 4.89 15.58 -16.34
CA GLN A 81 3.48 15.18 -16.43
C GLN A 81 2.57 15.84 -15.38
N ASP A 82 3.14 16.33 -14.29
CA ASP A 82 2.40 17.01 -13.21
C ASP A 82 2.24 18.52 -13.47
N CYS A 83 2.93 19.04 -14.49
CA CYS A 83 2.85 20.45 -14.88
C CYS A 83 1.73 20.74 -15.90
N THR A 84 0.83 19.79 -16.14
CA THR A 84 -0.30 19.93 -17.09
C THR A 84 -1.28 21.03 -16.70
N GLY A 85 -1.31 21.42 -15.42
CA GLY A 85 -2.11 22.55 -14.93
C GLY A 85 -1.80 23.89 -15.62
N ILE A 86 -0.61 24.06 -16.22
CA ILE A 86 -0.28 25.23 -17.02
C ILE A 86 -1.24 25.38 -18.21
N HIS A 87 -1.66 24.28 -18.83
CA HIS A 87 -2.60 24.31 -19.94
C HIS A 87 -4.01 24.70 -19.51
N VAL A 88 -4.44 24.30 -18.32
CA VAL A 88 -5.73 24.74 -17.75
C VAL A 88 -5.71 26.25 -17.53
N PHE A 89 -4.61 26.77 -16.97
CA PHE A 89 -4.43 28.21 -16.79
C PHE A 89 -4.48 28.98 -18.13
N LEU A 90 -3.81 28.47 -19.16
CA LEU A 90 -3.84 29.06 -20.50
C LEU A 90 -5.25 29.05 -21.11
N GLY A 91 -5.97 27.94 -21.01
CA GLY A 91 -7.36 27.85 -21.46
C GLY A 91 -8.28 28.85 -20.75
N LEU A 92 -8.16 28.97 -19.42
CA LEU A 92 -8.93 29.95 -18.64
C LEU A 92 -8.57 31.40 -18.98
N THR A 93 -7.29 31.67 -19.29
CA THR A 93 -6.85 33.00 -19.74
C THR A 93 -7.51 33.39 -21.06
N ILE A 94 -7.58 32.45 -22.02
CA ILE A 94 -8.25 32.66 -23.31
C ILE A 94 -9.73 32.98 -23.11
N VAL A 95 -10.41 32.22 -22.25
CA VAL A 95 -11.83 32.45 -21.90
C VAL A 95 -12.03 33.84 -21.29
N ALA A 96 -11.18 34.24 -20.35
CA ALA A 96 -11.26 35.53 -19.68
C ALA A 96 -11.10 36.71 -20.65
N ILE A 97 -10.12 36.63 -21.56
CA ILE A 97 -9.90 37.66 -22.59
C ILE A 97 -11.16 37.83 -23.45
N ARG A 98 -11.75 36.71 -23.90
CA ARG A 98 -12.94 36.78 -24.77
C ARG A 98 -14.17 37.28 -24.06
N ALA A 99 -14.40 36.86 -22.83
CA ALA A 99 -15.48 37.40 -22.03
C ALA A 99 -15.33 38.92 -21.87
N GLY A 100 -14.11 39.42 -21.68
CA GLY A 100 -13.82 40.85 -21.65
C GLY A 100 -14.14 41.58 -22.95
N GLN A 101 -13.87 40.95 -24.10
CA GLN A 101 -14.22 41.49 -25.43
C GLN A 101 -15.73 41.51 -25.69
N LEU A 102 -16.47 40.50 -25.21
CA LEU A 102 -17.91 40.35 -25.45
C LEU A 102 -18.78 41.15 -24.49
N THR A 103 -18.24 41.53 -23.33
CA THR A 103 -18.99 42.20 -22.27
C THR A 103 -18.35 43.54 -21.91
N THR A 104 -17.47 43.55 -20.91
CA THR A 104 -16.64 44.71 -20.53
C THR A 104 -15.26 44.25 -20.08
N PRO A 105 -14.22 45.10 -20.17
CA PRO A 105 -12.89 44.76 -19.66
C PRO A 105 -12.89 44.30 -18.19
N VAL A 106 -13.76 44.88 -17.35
CA VAL A 106 -13.90 44.53 -15.92
C VAL A 106 -14.31 43.07 -15.74
N VAL A 107 -15.28 42.59 -16.53
CA VAL A 107 -15.72 41.17 -16.49
C VAL A 107 -14.57 40.25 -16.91
N GLY A 108 -13.80 40.64 -17.92
CA GLY A 108 -12.59 39.91 -18.33
C GLY A 108 -11.56 39.79 -17.21
N TRP A 109 -11.27 40.90 -16.51
CA TRP A 109 -10.35 40.91 -15.37
C TRP A 109 -10.83 40.06 -14.20
N LEU A 110 -12.12 40.09 -13.87
CA LEU A 110 -12.71 39.27 -12.81
C LEU A 110 -12.61 37.77 -13.13
N LEU A 111 -12.89 37.38 -14.37
CA LEU A 111 -12.75 35.99 -14.82
C LEU A 111 -11.30 35.54 -14.86
N PHE A 112 -10.37 36.43 -15.22
CA PHE A 112 -8.95 36.14 -15.17
C PHE A 112 -8.47 35.90 -13.73
N ALA A 113 -8.87 36.75 -12.79
CA ALA A 113 -8.57 36.58 -11.37
C ALA A 113 -9.16 35.29 -10.80
N ALA A 114 -10.41 34.96 -11.15
CA ALA A 114 -11.03 33.69 -10.80
C ALA A 114 -10.28 32.50 -11.43
N GLY A 115 -9.82 32.63 -12.68
CA GLY A 115 -9.01 31.65 -13.37
C GLY A 115 -7.65 31.40 -12.70
N ILE A 116 -6.97 32.46 -12.24
CA ILE A 116 -5.76 32.34 -11.40
C ILE A 116 -6.10 31.60 -10.11
N ALA A 117 -7.18 31.97 -9.42
CA ALA A 117 -7.59 31.32 -8.18
C ALA A 117 -7.88 29.83 -8.39
N VAL A 118 -8.55 29.45 -9.48
CA VAL A 118 -8.80 28.05 -9.86
C VAL A 118 -7.49 27.35 -10.24
N ALA A 119 -6.60 27.96 -11.01
CA ALA A 119 -5.31 27.37 -11.38
C ALA A 119 -4.40 27.19 -10.16
N VAL A 120 -4.41 28.14 -9.22
CA VAL A 120 -3.72 28.02 -7.93
C VAL A 120 -4.41 26.98 -7.05
N PHE A 121 -5.74 26.88 -7.03
CA PHE A 121 -6.47 25.89 -6.25
C PHE A 121 -6.26 24.47 -6.79
N VAL A 122 -6.47 24.24 -8.09
CA VAL A 122 -6.21 22.97 -8.79
C VAL A 122 -4.72 22.66 -8.74
N GLY A 123 -3.86 23.64 -8.98
CA GLY A 123 -2.42 23.52 -8.84
C GLY A 123 -2.05 23.11 -7.41
N SER A 124 -2.65 23.71 -6.39
CA SER A 124 -2.42 23.40 -4.98
C SER A 124 -3.11 22.12 -4.53
N TRP A 125 -4.20 21.69 -5.15
CA TRP A 125 -4.93 20.45 -4.85
C TRP A 125 -4.30 19.25 -5.52
N ALA A 126 -3.94 19.35 -6.80
CA ALA A 126 -3.10 18.39 -7.51
C ALA A 126 -1.72 18.34 -6.85
N SER A 127 -1.19 19.50 -6.42
CA SER A 127 -0.08 19.53 -5.50
C SER A 127 -0.49 18.81 -4.21
N HIS A 128 -1.54 19.07 -3.45
CA HIS A 128 -1.79 18.36 -2.18
C HIS A 128 -2.05 16.85 -2.32
N ALA A 129 -2.56 16.41 -3.47
CA ALA A 129 -2.72 15.01 -3.85
C ALA A 129 -1.40 14.36 -4.31
N ALA A 130 -0.44 15.13 -4.86
CA ALA A 130 0.87 14.66 -5.36
C ALA A 130 2.10 15.10 -4.51
N LEU A 131 1.94 16.08 -3.62
CA LEU A 131 2.89 16.73 -2.73
C LEU A 131 3.40 15.85 -1.60
N PRO A 132 2.75 14.72 -1.21
CA PRO A 132 3.41 13.79 -0.32
C PRO A 132 4.75 13.30 -0.87
N ARG A 133 5.00 13.40 -2.19
CA ARG A 133 6.20 12.88 -2.85
C ARG A 133 7.37 13.86 -3.05
N SER A 134 7.17 15.18 -2.91
CA SER A 134 8.18 16.14 -3.40
C SER A 134 8.57 17.28 -2.45
N ARG A 135 7.67 17.80 -1.60
CA ARG A 135 8.05 18.87 -0.65
C ARG A 135 8.53 18.37 0.71
N ALA A 136 8.07 17.20 1.17
CA ALA A 136 8.68 16.53 2.32
C ALA A 136 10.07 15.94 1.96
N ALA A 137 10.37 15.80 0.66
CA ALA A 137 11.56 15.17 0.10
C ALA A 137 12.81 16.06 0.07
N GLY A 138 12.77 17.29 0.61
CA GLY A 138 13.92 18.21 0.68
C GLY A 138 15.16 17.48 1.19
N GLY A 139 16.17 17.35 0.32
CA GLY A 139 17.42 16.61 0.55
C GLY A 139 17.31 15.09 0.44
N THR A 140 16.26 14.48 0.97
CA THR A 140 16.21 13.01 1.17
C THR A 140 16.05 12.14 -0.07
N VAL A 141 15.27 12.52 -1.08
CA VAL A 141 15.10 11.67 -2.28
C VAL A 141 16.41 11.55 -3.05
N GLU A 142 17.07 12.66 -3.32
CA GLU A 142 18.39 12.66 -3.97
C GLU A 142 19.45 12.02 -3.08
N THR A 143 19.35 12.20 -1.76
CA THR A 143 20.20 11.48 -0.81
C THR A 143 20.01 9.96 -0.88
N ARG A 144 18.76 9.47 -0.99
CA ARG A 144 18.44 8.04 -1.11
C ARG A 144 18.87 7.48 -2.46
N LYS A 145 18.70 8.23 -3.55
CA LYS A 145 19.22 7.88 -4.89
C LYS A 145 20.74 7.78 -4.86
N THR A 146 21.41 8.76 -4.26
CA THR A 146 22.88 8.79 -4.15
C THR A 146 23.39 7.64 -3.29
N LEU A 147 22.77 7.40 -2.12
CA LEU A 147 23.08 6.27 -1.26
C LEU A 147 22.90 4.94 -2.00
N ALA A 148 21.79 4.77 -2.73
CA ALA A 148 21.53 3.56 -3.48
C ALA A 148 22.58 3.33 -4.58
N ARG A 149 22.89 4.36 -5.38
CA ARG A 149 23.93 4.30 -6.42
C ARG A 149 25.30 3.99 -5.85
N ALA A 150 25.69 4.65 -4.77
CA ALA A 150 27.01 4.48 -4.15
C ALA A 150 27.25 3.06 -3.61
N ASN A 151 26.18 2.33 -3.29
CA ASN A 151 26.25 0.98 -2.72
C ASN A 151 25.74 -0.12 -3.66
N GLY A 152 25.44 0.20 -4.93
CA GLY A 152 24.90 -0.77 -5.89
C GLY A 152 23.48 -1.26 -5.56
N TRP A 153 22.73 -0.52 -4.74
CA TRP A 153 21.37 -0.86 -4.34
C TRP A 153 20.34 -0.28 -5.30
N ARG A 154 19.09 -0.78 -5.22
CA ARG A 154 18.00 -0.36 -6.09
C ARG A 154 17.15 0.70 -5.43
N TYR A 155 16.91 1.81 -6.12
CA TYR A 155 16.05 2.90 -5.69
C TYR A 155 14.69 2.89 -6.43
N ARG A 156 13.61 3.23 -5.72
CA ARG A 156 12.27 3.48 -6.26
C ARG A 156 11.63 4.68 -5.53
N GLY A 157 11.06 5.64 -6.27
CA GLY A 157 10.45 6.87 -5.71
C GLY A 157 9.12 6.69 -4.98
N GLY A 158 8.77 5.47 -4.58
CA GLY A 158 7.52 5.14 -3.90
C GLY A 158 6.68 4.10 -4.65
N SER A 159 6.00 3.24 -3.88
CA SER A 159 4.93 2.38 -4.40
C SER A 159 3.98 2.00 -3.27
N GLY A 160 2.68 2.03 -3.53
CA GLY A 160 1.68 1.55 -2.55
C GLY A 160 1.92 0.09 -2.14
N GLU A 161 2.59 -0.70 -2.98
CA GLU A 161 2.96 -2.10 -2.72
C GLU A 161 3.85 -2.28 -1.50
N SER A 162 4.86 -1.41 -1.31
CA SER A 162 5.84 -1.52 -0.23
C SER A 162 5.23 -1.37 1.17
N VAL A 163 3.99 -0.87 1.27
CA VAL A 163 3.22 -0.64 2.50
C VAL A 163 1.85 -1.32 2.48
N ARG A 164 1.47 -2.05 1.42
CA ARG A 164 0.16 -2.71 1.30
C ARG A 164 -0.09 -3.72 2.43
N GLY A 165 0.96 -4.42 2.87
CA GLY A 165 0.87 -5.32 4.05
C GLY A 165 0.66 -4.58 5.36
N TRP A 166 1.14 -3.33 5.47
CA TRP A 166 1.06 -2.51 6.67
C TRP A 166 -0.27 -1.75 6.79
N SER A 167 -0.81 -1.22 5.69
CA SER A 167 -2.11 -0.52 5.71
C SER A 167 -3.27 -1.40 6.17
N ARG A 168 -3.18 -2.73 5.94
CA ARG A 168 -4.14 -3.70 6.48
C ARG A 168 -3.98 -3.95 7.99
N ARG A 169 -2.78 -3.76 8.54
CA ARG A 169 -2.42 -4.09 9.94
C ARG A 169 -2.57 -2.92 10.91
N TYR A 170 -2.26 -1.69 10.47
CA TYR A 170 -2.34 -0.49 11.32
C TYR A 170 -3.73 0.15 11.23
N LYS A 171 -4.67 -0.33 12.05
CA LYS A 171 -6.03 0.20 12.15
C LYS A 171 -6.00 1.61 12.77
N GLY A 172 -6.37 2.63 12.00
CA GLY A 172 -6.45 4.03 12.47
C GLY A 172 -5.59 5.01 11.67
N ILE A 173 -4.71 4.52 10.80
CA ILE A 173 -3.99 5.36 9.83
C ILE A 173 -4.80 5.38 8.53
N VAL A 174 -5.24 6.57 8.13
CA VAL A 174 -6.15 6.76 6.98
C VAL A 174 -5.40 6.60 5.66
N THR A 175 -4.13 6.99 5.63
CA THR A 175 -3.29 6.90 4.43
C THR A 175 -1.85 6.66 4.85
N LEU A 176 -1.26 5.58 4.33
CA LEU A 176 0.18 5.32 4.36
C LEU A 176 0.70 5.52 2.94
N THR A 177 1.61 6.48 2.78
CA THR A 177 2.35 6.64 1.53
C THR A 177 3.83 6.41 1.81
N THR A 178 4.53 5.89 0.81
CA THR A 178 5.97 5.67 0.88
C THR A 178 6.70 6.46 -0.19
N ASP A 179 7.89 6.89 0.16
CA ASP A 179 8.82 7.56 -0.73
C ASP A 179 10.25 7.07 -0.43
N GLY A 180 11.18 7.33 -1.34
CA GLY A 180 12.60 7.10 -1.12
C GLY A 180 12.98 5.65 -0.87
N VAL A 181 12.27 4.69 -1.49
CA VAL A 181 12.45 3.26 -1.23
C VAL A 181 13.79 2.80 -1.79
N VAL A 182 14.68 2.32 -0.93
CA VAL A 182 15.95 1.70 -1.27
C VAL A 182 15.89 0.24 -0.86
N THR A 183 16.19 -0.66 -1.80
CA THR A 183 16.22 -2.11 -1.57
C THR A 183 17.61 -2.62 -1.93
N GLY A 184 18.13 -3.52 -1.11
CA GLY A 184 19.45 -4.09 -1.32
C GLY A 184 19.65 -5.36 -0.51
N GLU A 185 20.88 -5.84 -0.54
CA GLU A 185 21.32 -6.98 0.25
C GLU A 185 22.62 -6.61 0.97
N TRP A 186 22.75 -7.05 2.22
CA TRP A 186 23.97 -6.93 3.00
C TRP A 186 24.20 -8.21 3.77
N ARG A 187 25.39 -8.82 3.64
CA ARG A 187 25.75 -10.10 4.29
C ARG A 187 24.70 -11.21 4.11
N GLY A 188 24.15 -11.37 2.90
CA GLY A 188 23.13 -12.39 2.64
C GLY A 188 21.71 -12.01 3.09
N ARG A 189 21.49 -10.77 3.57
CA ARG A 189 20.19 -10.29 4.09
C ARG A 189 19.60 -9.22 3.20
N ALA A 190 18.42 -9.52 2.66
CA ALA A 190 17.60 -8.52 2.02
C ALA A 190 17.15 -7.46 3.02
N PHE A 191 17.27 -6.19 2.64
CA PHE A 191 16.77 -5.08 3.43
C PHE A 191 16.01 -4.06 2.57
N VAL A 192 15.17 -3.28 3.22
CA VAL A 192 14.42 -2.17 2.63
C VAL A 192 14.53 -0.96 3.53
N VAL A 193 14.97 0.18 2.98
CA VAL A 193 14.86 1.49 3.60
C VAL A 193 13.77 2.26 2.89
N LEU A 194 12.85 2.88 3.61
CA LEU A 194 11.77 3.66 3.02
C LEU A 194 11.35 4.76 3.96
N ASP A 195 10.83 5.86 3.42
CA ASP A 195 10.23 6.91 4.22
C ASP A 195 8.72 6.72 4.22
N VAL A 196 8.14 6.61 5.41
CA VAL A 196 6.70 6.50 5.60
C VAL A 196 6.14 7.86 5.97
N MET A 197 5.09 8.26 5.26
CA MET A 197 4.24 9.39 5.61
C MET A 197 2.91 8.84 6.11
N ALA A 198 2.64 9.02 7.41
CA ALA A 198 1.39 8.61 8.04
C ALA A 198 0.49 9.83 8.29
N SER A 199 -0.77 9.77 7.83
CA SER A 199 -1.81 10.77 8.15
C SER A 199 -2.88 10.17 9.06
N ARG A 200 -3.17 10.83 10.19
CA ARG A 200 -4.35 10.53 11.03
C ARG A 200 -5.53 11.41 10.58
N GLY A 201 -6.65 10.80 10.18
CA GLY A 201 -7.92 11.48 9.90
C GLY A 201 -8.09 12.07 8.49
N PHE A 202 -9.36 12.25 8.08
CA PHE A 202 -9.82 12.87 6.82
C PHE A 202 -10.12 14.38 6.99
N SER A 203 -9.46 15.05 7.95
CA SER A 203 -9.72 16.46 8.25
C SER A 203 -8.79 17.37 7.45
N PRO A 204 -9.31 18.25 6.58
CA PRO A 204 -8.50 19.17 5.78
C PRO A 204 -7.71 20.20 6.61
N ARG A 205 -7.96 20.30 7.93
CA ARG A 205 -7.27 21.26 8.83
C ARG A 205 -6.23 20.63 9.77
N ARG A 206 -6.06 19.30 9.79
CA ARG A 206 -5.14 18.61 10.73
C ARG A 206 -4.35 17.47 10.09
N HIS A 207 -3.82 17.67 8.88
CA HIS A 207 -2.82 16.75 8.33
C HIS A 207 -1.45 16.99 8.98
N LEU A 208 -1.29 16.59 10.24
CA LEU A 208 0.05 16.35 10.81
C LEU A 208 0.57 15.05 10.18
N GLN A 209 1.11 15.15 8.97
CA GLN A 209 1.84 14.06 8.36
C GLN A 209 3.17 13.95 9.09
N THR A 210 3.34 12.88 9.87
CA THR A 210 4.64 12.60 10.48
C THR A 210 5.43 11.70 9.56
N ARG A 211 6.54 12.23 9.06
CA ARG A 211 7.53 11.46 8.30
C ARG A 211 8.35 10.61 9.24
N ARG A 212 8.58 9.34 8.90
CA ARG A 212 9.57 8.49 9.58
C ARG A 212 10.38 7.70 8.56
N THR A 213 11.69 7.65 8.72
CA THR A 213 12.52 6.68 7.98
C THR A 213 12.36 5.31 8.65
N VAL A 214 12.02 4.32 7.85
CA VAL A 214 11.84 2.92 8.27
C VAL A 214 12.92 2.09 7.60
N VAL A 215 13.56 1.22 8.38
CA VAL A 215 14.51 0.21 7.88
C VAL A 215 13.96 -1.16 8.24
N ARG A 216 13.92 -2.07 7.26
CA ARG A 216 13.43 -3.44 7.38
C ARG A 216 14.53 -4.39 6.94
N VAL A 217 14.72 -5.48 7.68
CA VAL A 217 15.68 -6.52 7.34
C VAL A 217 15.01 -7.87 7.50
N ALA A 218 15.12 -8.73 6.48
CA ALA A 218 14.57 -10.08 6.52
C ALA A 218 15.32 -10.98 7.53
N LEU A 219 14.59 -11.76 8.32
CA LEU A 219 15.14 -12.77 9.22
C LEU A 219 15.34 -14.11 8.50
N ASN A 220 16.14 -15.01 9.10
CA ASN A 220 16.31 -16.39 8.65
C ASN A 220 15.01 -17.19 8.80
N ALA A 221 14.16 -17.21 7.76
CA ALA A 221 13.06 -18.16 7.61
C ALA A 221 12.14 -18.29 8.84
N ALA A 222 11.63 -17.17 9.35
CA ALA A 222 10.64 -17.21 10.42
C ALA A 222 9.23 -17.46 9.82
N PRO A 223 8.38 -18.32 10.42
CA PRO A 223 6.94 -18.21 10.21
C PRO A 223 6.48 -16.80 10.62
N PRO A 224 5.27 -16.34 10.24
CA PRO A 224 4.73 -15.07 10.72
C PRO A 224 4.83 -15.03 12.25
N VAL A 225 5.73 -14.18 12.75
CA VAL A 225 6.04 -14.05 14.17
C VAL A 225 5.00 -13.12 14.77
N PRO A 226 4.24 -13.53 15.81
CA PRO A 226 3.55 -12.61 16.70
C PRO A 226 4.45 -11.43 17.07
N ARG A 227 3.93 -10.22 16.86
CA ARG A 227 4.69 -8.98 16.96
C ARG A 227 5.35 -8.84 18.34
N ALA A 228 6.66 -8.61 18.34
CA ALA A 228 7.43 -8.31 19.55
C ALA A 228 8.15 -6.96 19.37
N VAL A 229 8.16 -6.14 20.42
CA VAL A 229 8.70 -4.78 20.40
C VAL A 229 9.73 -4.64 21.51
N ALA A 230 10.90 -4.10 21.20
CA ALA A 230 11.90 -3.68 22.17
C ALA A 230 11.98 -2.15 22.18
N GLY A 231 11.71 -1.51 23.31
CA GLY A 231 11.75 -0.05 23.42
C GLY A 231 11.43 0.50 24.81
N PRO A 232 11.55 1.82 25.04
CA PRO A 232 11.08 2.47 26.26
C PRO A 232 9.56 2.37 26.36
N VAL A 233 9.08 2.15 27.58
CA VAL A 233 7.63 2.05 27.90
C VAL A 233 6.91 3.30 27.39
N GLY A 234 5.80 3.11 26.67
CA GLY A 234 4.98 4.21 26.16
C GLY A 234 5.50 4.85 24.87
N THR A 235 6.59 4.36 24.28
CA THR A 235 7.08 4.90 22.99
C THR A 235 6.37 4.20 21.83
N PRO A 236 5.59 4.92 21.01
CA PRO A 236 4.92 4.34 19.85
C PRO A 236 5.95 3.99 18.77
N ILE A 237 6.29 2.70 18.68
CA ILE A 237 7.20 2.20 17.66
C ILE A 237 6.42 1.93 16.37
N VAL A 238 6.98 2.51 15.30
CA VAL A 238 6.58 2.41 13.91
C VAL A 238 5.22 3.03 13.58
N LEU A 239 4.06 2.48 13.97
CA LEU A 239 2.76 2.97 13.44
C LEU A 239 1.52 2.69 14.32
N ASP A 240 1.67 2.33 15.60
CA ASP A 240 0.51 2.17 16.50
C ASP A 240 0.81 2.71 17.90
N GLU A 241 -0.24 3.11 18.61
CA GLU A 241 -0.20 3.14 20.07
C GLU A 241 -0.10 1.67 20.47
N VAL A 242 1.04 1.29 21.09
CA VAL A 242 1.19 -0.04 21.65
C VAL A 242 -0.03 -0.25 22.54
N ARG A 243 -0.94 -1.16 22.14
CA ARG A 243 -1.99 -1.65 23.03
C ARG A 243 -1.33 -1.98 24.37
N PRO A 244 -2.02 -1.92 25.52
CA PRO A 244 -1.43 -2.30 26.79
C PRO A 244 -1.09 -3.80 26.77
N TRP A 245 0.07 -4.12 26.20
CA TRP A 245 0.69 -5.43 26.20
C TRP A 245 1.60 -5.45 27.41
N GLU A 246 1.55 -6.55 28.15
CA GLU A 246 2.32 -6.68 29.37
C GLU A 246 3.82 -6.81 29.03
N PRO A 247 4.71 -6.17 29.82
CA PRO A 247 6.14 -6.34 29.65
C PRO A 247 6.52 -7.79 29.97
N VAL A 248 7.19 -8.46 29.03
CA VAL A 248 7.56 -9.88 29.16
C VAL A 248 9.04 -10.06 29.56
N GLY A 249 9.83 -8.98 29.52
CA GLY A 249 11.24 -9.02 29.89
C GLY A 249 11.99 -7.74 29.54
N GLY A 250 13.29 -7.71 29.82
CA GLY A 250 14.17 -6.58 29.49
C GLY A 250 15.65 -6.94 29.68
N ALA A 251 16.53 -6.15 29.10
CA ALA A 251 17.97 -6.29 29.34
C ALA A 251 18.31 -5.77 30.75
N PRO A 252 19.14 -6.47 31.55
CA PRO A 252 19.67 -5.93 32.79
C PRO A 252 20.45 -4.64 32.49
N GLY A 253 20.03 -3.51 33.04
CA GLY A 253 20.71 -2.21 32.86
C GLY A 253 20.50 -1.51 31.51
N GLY A 254 19.75 -2.10 30.58
CA GLY A 254 19.46 -1.49 29.27
C GLY A 254 18.02 -0.98 29.20
N GLY A 255 17.81 0.30 28.85
CA GLY A 255 16.49 0.93 28.79
C GLY A 255 15.48 0.37 27.77
N LEU A 256 15.78 -0.78 27.15
CA LEU A 256 14.91 -1.49 26.21
C LEU A 256 14.10 -2.56 26.95
N ARG A 257 12.77 -2.41 26.98
CA ARG A 257 11.84 -3.42 27.49
C ARG A 257 11.18 -4.15 26.34
N VAL A 258 10.96 -5.44 26.53
CA VAL A 258 10.29 -6.31 25.55
C VAL A 258 8.80 -6.36 25.87
N VAL A 259 8.01 -6.10 24.84
CA VAL A 259 6.55 -6.11 24.89
C VAL A 259 6.04 -6.97 23.74
N SER A 260 5.21 -7.97 24.05
CA SER A 260 4.71 -8.93 23.06
C SER A 260 3.37 -9.50 23.49
N ALA A 261 2.54 -9.91 22.52
CA ALA A 261 1.35 -10.72 22.78
C ALA A 261 1.70 -12.20 23.06
N ASP A 262 2.92 -12.62 22.73
CA ASP A 262 3.46 -13.96 22.94
C ASP A 262 4.86 -13.85 23.55
N GLY A 263 4.94 -14.11 24.85
CA GLY A 263 6.17 -13.95 25.63
C GLY A 263 7.26 -14.97 25.33
N ASP A 264 6.86 -16.21 25.10
CA ASP A 264 7.77 -17.31 24.77
C ASP A 264 8.38 -17.10 23.39
N LEU A 265 7.60 -16.60 22.45
CA LEU A 265 8.10 -16.25 21.14
C LEU A 265 9.05 -15.05 21.22
N ALA A 266 8.66 -13.99 21.94
CA ALA A 266 9.48 -12.80 22.06
C ALA A 266 10.85 -13.11 22.70
N SER A 267 10.90 -13.95 23.73
CA SER A 267 12.16 -14.35 24.38
C SER A 267 13.10 -15.15 23.46
N ARG A 268 12.57 -15.86 22.46
CA ARG A 268 13.37 -16.57 21.44
C ARG A 268 14.04 -15.63 20.44
N TYR A 269 13.34 -14.57 20.01
CA TYR A 269 13.84 -13.63 19.00
C TYR A 269 14.61 -12.45 19.63
N LEU A 270 14.18 -11.98 20.80
CA LEU A 270 14.73 -10.84 21.54
C LEU A 270 15.52 -11.32 22.76
N THR A 271 16.52 -12.17 22.51
CA THR A 271 17.39 -12.69 23.55
C THR A 271 18.16 -11.56 24.26
N PRO A 272 18.67 -11.77 25.49
CA PRO A 272 19.50 -10.78 26.17
C PRO A 272 20.69 -10.29 25.33
N ALA A 273 21.29 -11.16 24.52
CA ALA A 273 22.38 -10.80 23.61
C ALA A 273 21.92 -9.85 22.49
N VAL A 274 20.76 -10.11 21.88
CA VAL A 274 20.17 -9.22 20.85
C VAL A 274 19.84 -7.85 21.46
N LEU A 275 19.25 -7.83 22.67
CA LEU A 275 18.91 -6.58 23.36
C LEU A 275 20.16 -5.79 23.78
N ALA A 276 21.20 -6.47 24.27
CA ALA A 276 22.47 -5.84 24.63
C ALA A 276 23.18 -5.25 23.40
N ALA A 277 23.22 -6.00 22.29
CA ALA A 277 23.79 -5.52 21.03
C ALA A 277 23.01 -4.32 20.47
N ALA A 278 21.67 -4.35 20.55
CA ALA A 278 20.84 -3.22 20.13
C ALA A 278 21.08 -1.97 20.99
N ALA A 279 21.20 -2.14 22.32
CA ALA A 279 21.53 -1.05 23.24
C ALA A 279 22.93 -0.48 22.98
N ALA A 280 23.93 -1.35 22.76
CA ALA A 280 25.30 -0.95 22.42
C ALA A 280 25.37 -0.20 21.08
N ALA A 281 24.51 -0.55 20.13
CA ALA A 281 24.37 0.17 18.86
C ALA A 281 23.56 1.48 18.98
N GLY A 282 23.07 1.82 20.17
CA GLY A 282 22.31 3.04 20.43
C GLY A 282 20.88 3.02 19.88
N LEU A 283 20.31 1.83 19.60
CA LEU A 283 18.94 1.73 19.15
C LEU A 283 17.99 2.06 20.30
N ARG A 284 17.17 3.11 20.12
CA ARG A 284 16.11 3.48 21.06
C ARG A 284 14.92 2.53 21.03
N GLY A 285 14.76 1.77 19.95
CA GLY A 285 13.75 0.72 19.88
C GLY A 285 13.61 0.15 18.49
N PHE A 286 13.11 -1.07 18.42
CA PHE A 286 12.89 -1.82 17.20
C PHE A 286 11.81 -2.87 17.42
N GLN A 287 11.27 -3.43 16.35
CA GLN A 287 10.24 -4.47 16.41
C GLN A 287 10.63 -5.66 15.54
N VAL A 288 10.18 -6.84 15.94
CA VAL A 288 10.12 -8.02 15.09
C VAL A 288 8.67 -8.17 14.66
N ASP A 289 8.42 -8.11 13.35
CA ASP A 289 7.09 -8.25 12.75
C ASP A 289 7.22 -9.12 11.50
N ASP A 290 6.49 -10.24 11.47
CA ASP A 290 6.31 -11.05 10.26
C ASP A 290 7.61 -11.51 9.59
N GLY A 291 8.56 -11.97 10.40
CA GLY A 291 9.87 -12.43 9.92
C GLY A 291 10.80 -11.31 9.47
N GLU A 292 10.54 -10.07 9.86
CA GLU A 292 11.42 -8.94 9.64
C GLU A 292 11.79 -8.24 10.94
N LEU A 293 13.04 -7.77 10.99
CA LEU A 293 13.48 -6.78 11.96
C LEU A 293 13.19 -5.39 11.40
N VAL A 294 12.43 -4.59 12.14
CA VAL A 294 11.97 -3.28 11.68
C VAL A 294 12.37 -2.20 12.68
N TYR A 295 13.00 -1.15 12.17
CA TYR A 295 13.28 0.08 12.90
C TYR A 295 12.47 1.22 12.28
N ALA A 296 11.92 2.10 13.12
CA ALA A 296 11.41 3.39 12.68
C ALA A 296 12.12 4.52 13.42
N GLY A 297 12.65 5.46 12.64
CA GLY A 297 13.22 6.69 13.15
C GLY A 297 12.16 7.63 13.75
N GLU A 298 12.66 8.67 14.40
CA GLU A 298 11.84 9.67 15.06
C GLU A 298 11.00 10.47 14.04
N PRO A 299 9.74 10.82 14.41
CA PRO A 299 8.89 11.69 13.59
C PRO A 299 9.59 12.99 13.18
N GLY A 300 9.61 13.28 11.88
CA GLY A 300 10.14 14.53 11.33
C GLY A 300 11.67 14.61 11.29
N ARG A 301 12.39 13.65 11.87
CA ARG A 301 13.86 13.61 11.81
C ARG A 301 14.32 13.09 10.46
N VAL A 302 15.09 13.89 9.74
CA VAL A 302 15.78 13.47 8.52
C VAL A 302 17.01 12.66 8.90
N ILE A 303 17.07 11.39 8.45
CA ILE A 303 18.23 10.52 8.69
C ILE A 303 19.23 10.66 7.52
N GLU A 304 20.42 11.12 7.86
CA GLU A 304 21.57 11.26 6.95
C GLU A 304 21.98 9.91 6.32
N PRO A 305 22.55 9.88 5.11
CA PRO A 305 22.85 8.64 4.40
C PRO A 305 23.85 7.74 5.15
N ARG A 306 24.83 8.33 5.85
CA ARG A 306 25.78 7.57 6.69
C ARG A 306 25.10 6.91 7.88
N GLU A 307 24.09 7.56 8.46
CA GLU A 307 23.31 7.01 9.57
C GLU A 307 22.38 5.90 9.08
N VAL A 308 21.78 6.04 7.89
CA VAL A 308 21.03 4.94 7.26
C VAL A 308 21.90 3.72 7.01
N LEU A 309 23.10 3.91 6.45
CA LEU A 309 24.04 2.81 6.22
C LEU A 309 24.39 2.09 7.53
N ARG A 310 24.70 2.86 8.58
CA ARG A 310 24.96 2.31 9.93
C ARG A 310 23.76 1.53 10.45
N LEU A 311 22.55 2.08 10.34
CA LEU A 311 21.31 1.42 10.79
C LEU A 311 21.06 0.12 10.02
N VAL A 312 21.26 0.10 8.70
CA VAL A 312 21.15 -1.13 7.90
C VAL A 312 22.15 -2.18 8.39
N HIS A 313 23.42 -1.82 8.57
CA HIS A 313 24.44 -2.74 9.05
C HIS A 313 24.09 -3.29 10.44
N THR A 314 23.72 -2.41 11.38
CA THR A 314 23.30 -2.78 12.73
C THR A 314 22.12 -3.74 12.71
N LEU A 315 21.06 -3.44 11.94
CA LEU A 315 19.87 -4.29 11.89
C LEU A 315 20.15 -5.63 11.21
N VAL A 316 21.04 -5.67 10.23
CA VAL A 316 21.50 -6.92 9.62
C VAL A 316 22.30 -7.76 10.62
N ASP A 317 23.21 -7.14 11.37
CA ASP A 317 24.00 -7.85 12.38
C ASP A 317 23.08 -8.39 13.49
N LEU A 318 22.09 -7.62 13.93
CA LEU A 318 21.05 -8.10 14.85
C LEU A 318 20.22 -9.24 14.24
N ALA A 319 19.80 -9.13 12.98
CA ALA A 319 19.06 -10.17 12.27
C ALA A 319 19.84 -11.48 12.13
N LEU A 320 21.18 -11.43 12.10
CA LEU A 320 22.05 -12.60 12.10
C LEU A 320 22.20 -13.24 13.49
N MET A 321 22.06 -12.45 14.56
CA MET A 321 22.06 -12.96 15.95
C MET A 321 20.74 -13.62 16.34
N VAL A 322 19.66 -13.30 15.62
CA VAL A 322 18.37 -13.95 15.81
C VAL A 322 18.47 -15.42 15.39
N PRO A 323 18.19 -16.38 16.28
CA PRO A 323 18.33 -17.80 15.95
C PRO A 323 17.47 -18.17 14.74
N ALA A 324 18.08 -18.83 13.75
CA ALA A 324 17.30 -19.53 12.74
C ALA A 324 16.51 -20.64 13.44
N ARG A 325 15.25 -20.89 13.02
CA ARG A 325 14.52 -22.04 13.53
C ARG A 325 15.33 -23.31 13.23
N PRO A 326 15.50 -24.25 14.16
CA PRO A 326 15.98 -25.58 13.81
C PRO A 326 15.04 -26.13 12.74
N SER A 327 15.60 -26.46 11.58
CA SER A 327 14.87 -27.08 10.49
C SER A 327 14.13 -28.30 11.04
N SER A 328 12.82 -28.37 10.85
CA SER A 328 11.99 -29.50 11.28
C SER A 328 12.26 -30.78 10.46
N THR A 329 13.46 -30.93 9.90
CA THR A 329 13.89 -32.06 9.07
C THR A 329 14.66 -33.12 9.86
N GLY A 330 14.73 -33.07 11.20
CA GLY A 330 15.57 -33.99 11.98
C GLY A 330 15.00 -34.52 13.29
N ALA A 331 13.72 -34.32 13.60
CA ALA A 331 13.09 -34.95 14.75
C ALA A 331 11.96 -35.86 14.28
N GLU A 332 12.33 -37.07 13.83
CA GLU A 332 11.47 -38.23 14.03
C GLU A 332 11.22 -38.33 15.53
N VAL A 333 10.10 -37.78 15.97
CA VAL A 333 9.47 -38.24 17.21
C VAL A 333 9.19 -39.72 16.97
N PRO A 334 9.75 -40.66 17.76
CA PRO A 334 9.44 -42.06 17.62
C PRO A 334 7.92 -42.19 17.67
N ARG A 335 7.32 -42.73 16.61
CA ARG A 335 5.93 -43.16 16.63
C ARG A 335 5.82 -44.23 17.71
N GLN A 336 5.51 -43.80 18.92
CA GLN A 336 4.94 -44.67 19.93
C GLN A 336 3.65 -45.20 19.30
N ARG A 337 3.70 -46.48 18.90
CA ARG A 337 2.50 -47.28 18.61
C ARG A 337 1.63 -47.24 19.86
N THR A 338 0.66 -46.34 19.89
CA THR A 338 -0.52 -46.55 20.72
C THR A 338 -1.30 -47.71 20.11
N SER A 339 -1.69 -48.64 20.98
CA SER A 339 -2.33 -49.91 20.64
C SER A 339 -3.69 -49.69 19.94
N PRO A 340 -4.23 -50.70 19.25
CA PRO A 340 -5.52 -50.59 18.54
C PRO A 340 -6.76 -50.46 19.44
N GLU A 341 -6.61 -50.31 20.77
CA GLU A 341 -7.74 -50.38 21.72
C GLU A 341 -8.22 -49.04 22.28
N GLU A 342 -7.60 -47.90 21.95
CA GLU A 342 -8.16 -46.57 22.29
C GLU A 342 -8.90 -45.90 21.12
N ARG A 343 -9.54 -46.71 20.26
CA ARG A 343 -10.60 -46.25 19.34
C ARG A 343 -11.98 -46.35 20.02
N SER A 344 -12.24 -45.47 20.97
CA SER A 344 -13.59 -45.15 21.49
C SER A 344 -13.35 -44.20 22.67
N THR A 345 -13.38 -42.89 22.47
CA THR A 345 -14.54 -42.11 22.93
C THR A 345 -14.42 -40.67 22.40
N PHE A 346 -14.51 -40.47 21.09
CA PHE A 346 -15.10 -39.21 20.63
C PHE A 346 -16.60 -39.40 20.73
N ARG A 347 -17.15 -39.03 21.88
CA ARG A 347 -18.60 -38.92 22.08
C ARG A 347 -19.16 -38.16 20.88
N ALA A 348 -20.06 -38.83 20.17
CA ALA A 348 -21.11 -38.20 19.40
C ALA A 348 -21.86 -37.26 20.35
N SER A 349 -21.37 -36.03 20.46
CA SER A 349 -22.11 -34.92 21.04
C SER A 349 -23.14 -34.52 19.99
N GLU A 350 -24.31 -35.13 20.15
CA GLU A 350 -25.61 -34.48 20.09
C GLU A 350 -25.93 -33.76 18.79
N ALA A 351 -26.80 -34.41 17.99
CA ALA A 351 -27.78 -33.84 17.08
C ALA A 351 -27.64 -32.32 16.85
N ARG A 352 -26.62 -31.94 16.06
CA ARG A 352 -26.47 -30.57 15.60
C ARG A 352 -27.58 -30.30 14.58
N PRO A 353 -28.32 -29.19 14.69
CA PRO A 353 -29.48 -28.94 13.83
C PRO A 353 -29.05 -28.98 12.37
N ALA A 354 -29.78 -29.75 11.56
CA ALA A 354 -29.60 -29.95 10.12
C ALA A 354 -29.98 -28.70 9.28
N GLY A 355 -29.96 -27.52 9.92
CA GLY A 355 -30.34 -26.26 9.30
C GLY A 355 -29.16 -25.55 8.63
N PRO A 356 -29.47 -24.56 7.77
CA PRO A 356 -28.46 -23.74 7.11
C PRO A 356 -27.55 -23.05 8.12
N ARG A 357 -26.24 -23.11 7.89
CA ARG A 357 -25.21 -22.43 8.67
C ARG A 357 -24.94 -21.07 8.06
N VAL A 358 -25.06 -20.02 8.88
CA VAL A 358 -24.90 -18.64 8.41
C VAL A 358 -23.68 -18.00 9.07
N ILE A 359 -22.76 -17.49 8.26
CA ILE A 359 -21.60 -16.69 8.68
C ILE A 359 -21.84 -15.27 8.17
N THR A 360 -22.06 -14.32 9.09
CA THR A 360 -22.33 -12.92 8.74
C THR A 360 -21.22 -12.02 9.27
N THR A 361 -20.65 -11.20 8.39
CA THR A 361 -19.72 -10.12 8.75
C THR A 361 -20.33 -8.77 8.38
N ARG A 362 -19.55 -7.69 8.49
CA ARG A 362 -20.02 -6.36 8.04
C ARG A 362 -20.21 -6.26 6.52
N HIS A 363 -19.57 -7.14 5.74
CA HIS A 363 -19.46 -7.03 4.28
C HIS A 363 -20.17 -8.16 3.54
N VAL A 364 -20.12 -9.37 4.08
CA VAL A 364 -20.67 -10.57 3.43
C VAL A 364 -21.48 -11.41 4.41
N ARG A 365 -22.51 -12.08 3.89
CA ARG A 365 -23.26 -13.12 4.58
C ARG A 365 -23.20 -14.38 3.73
N LEU A 366 -22.57 -15.42 4.26
CA LEU A 366 -22.46 -16.74 3.64
C LEU A 366 -23.43 -17.70 4.33
N THR A 367 -24.34 -18.28 3.57
CA THR A 367 -25.24 -19.34 4.02
C THR A 367 -24.82 -20.63 3.35
N VAL A 368 -24.50 -21.65 4.15
CA VAL A 368 -24.10 -22.97 3.68
C VAL A 368 -25.06 -24.00 4.23
N ASP A 369 -25.65 -24.80 3.36
CA ASP A 369 -26.42 -25.98 3.72
C ASP A 369 -25.91 -27.21 2.94
N ARG A 370 -26.62 -28.33 3.04
CA ARG A 370 -26.24 -29.59 2.37
C ARG A 370 -26.40 -29.55 0.85
N GLU A 371 -27.20 -28.64 0.32
CA GLU A 371 -27.54 -28.57 -1.10
C GLU A 371 -26.75 -27.46 -1.81
N ARG A 372 -26.52 -26.33 -1.15
CA ARG A 372 -25.98 -25.12 -1.79
C ARG A 372 -25.15 -24.21 -0.89
N LEU A 373 -24.44 -23.31 -1.56
CA LEU A 373 -23.79 -22.12 -1.02
C LEU A 373 -24.50 -20.87 -1.55
N VAL A 374 -24.92 -20.00 -0.65
CA VAL A 374 -25.49 -18.68 -0.97
C VAL A 374 -24.64 -17.58 -0.36
N ALA A 375 -24.22 -16.60 -1.16
CA ALA A 375 -23.48 -15.43 -0.69
C ALA A 375 -24.27 -14.14 -0.97
N HIS A 376 -24.36 -13.32 0.07
CA HIS A 376 -24.92 -11.98 -0.01
C HIS A 376 -23.85 -10.95 0.32
N ARG A 377 -23.92 -9.80 -0.36
CA ARG A 377 -23.10 -8.62 -0.06
C ARG A 377 -23.97 -7.53 0.55
N ARG A 378 -23.41 -6.77 1.49
CA ARG A 378 -24.08 -5.59 2.05
C ARG A 378 -23.91 -4.41 1.11
N SER A 379 -25.00 -3.73 0.76
CA SER A 379 -24.94 -2.50 -0.06
C SER A 379 -24.19 -1.39 0.68
N VAL A 380 -23.54 -0.50 -0.07
CA VAL A 380 -22.80 0.66 0.46
C VAL A 380 -23.77 1.76 0.91
N ARG A 381 -25.02 1.75 0.42
CA ARG A 381 -26.05 2.72 0.82
C ARG A 381 -26.72 2.26 2.12
N PRO A 382 -26.86 3.14 3.14
CA PRO A 382 -27.39 2.76 4.45
C PRO A 382 -28.81 2.17 4.45
N ALA A 383 -29.60 2.47 3.42
CA ALA A 383 -30.99 2.03 3.28
C ALA A 383 -31.14 0.66 2.58
N ASP A 384 -30.09 0.16 1.92
CA ASP A 384 -30.15 -1.04 1.10
C ASP A 384 -29.57 -2.22 1.90
N GLY A 385 -30.39 -3.26 2.10
CA GLY A 385 -30.07 -4.43 2.91
C GLY A 385 -29.01 -5.36 2.29
N TRP A 386 -29.18 -6.66 2.54
CA TRP A 386 -28.33 -7.71 1.96
C TRP A 386 -28.79 -8.03 0.54
N THR A 387 -27.88 -8.00 -0.42
CA THR A 387 -28.16 -8.37 -1.81
C THR A 387 -27.50 -9.72 -2.10
N GLU A 388 -28.28 -10.71 -2.53
CA GLU A 388 -27.74 -11.98 -3.02
C GLU A 388 -26.93 -11.75 -4.30
N HIS A 389 -25.69 -12.24 -4.34
CA HIS A 389 -24.85 -12.16 -5.55
C HIS A 389 -24.36 -13.54 -6.02
N LEU A 390 -24.58 -14.58 -5.22
CA LEU A 390 -24.24 -15.95 -5.56
C LEU A 390 -25.25 -16.90 -4.91
N ALA A 391 -25.78 -17.82 -5.72
CA ALA A 391 -26.38 -19.06 -5.26
C ALA A 391 -25.87 -20.18 -6.18
N VAL A 392 -25.23 -21.19 -5.61
CA VAL A 392 -24.69 -22.35 -6.34
C VAL A 392 -24.95 -23.63 -5.57
N GLU A 393 -25.47 -24.64 -6.25
CA GLU A 393 -25.65 -25.97 -5.68
C GLU A 393 -24.32 -26.72 -5.68
N TRP A 394 -24.04 -27.44 -4.59
CA TRP A 394 -22.81 -28.18 -4.44
C TRP A 394 -22.61 -29.20 -5.56
N ALA A 395 -23.71 -29.78 -6.08
CA ALA A 395 -23.68 -30.73 -7.20
C ALA A 395 -22.95 -30.17 -8.43
N HIS A 396 -22.98 -28.85 -8.63
CA HIS A 396 -22.34 -28.18 -9.76
C HIS A 396 -21.01 -27.51 -9.40
N VAL A 397 -20.59 -27.52 -8.13
CA VAL A 397 -19.30 -26.94 -7.71
C VAL A 397 -18.23 -28.02 -7.73
N ARG A 398 -17.23 -27.84 -8.60
CA ARG A 398 -16.05 -28.70 -8.68
C ARG A 398 -15.06 -28.41 -7.57
N GLU A 399 -14.79 -27.13 -7.32
CA GLU A 399 -13.82 -26.67 -6.32
C GLU A 399 -14.10 -25.25 -5.83
N LEU A 400 -13.61 -24.95 -4.62
CA LEU A 400 -13.52 -23.61 -4.06
C LEU A 400 -12.04 -23.22 -3.98
N LEU A 401 -11.64 -22.12 -4.62
CA LEU A 401 -10.24 -21.71 -4.65
C LEU A 401 -10.07 -20.21 -4.40
N PHE A 402 -8.95 -19.86 -3.76
CA PHE A 402 -8.51 -18.48 -3.64
C PHE A 402 -7.68 -18.08 -4.85
N ASP A 403 -8.05 -16.98 -5.50
CA ASP A 403 -7.33 -16.41 -6.64
C ASP A 403 -7.60 -14.89 -6.74
N THR A 404 -6.93 -14.22 -7.68
CA THR A 404 -7.09 -12.80 -7.99
C THR A 404 -7.96 -12.58 -9.23
N GLN A 405 -8.77 -11.51 -9.24
CA GLN A 405 -9.65 -11.18 -10.36
C GLN A 405 -8.98 -10.19 -11.33
N GLY A 406 -8.23 -10.70 -12.31
CA GLY A 406 -7.71 -9.89 -13.42
C GLY A 406 -6.77 -8.76 -12.94
N LEU A 407 -7.20 -7.50 -13.04
CA LEU A 407 -6.44 -6.31 -12.62
C LEU A 407 -6.63 -5.96 -11.13
N ASP A 408 -7.55 -6.64 -10.41
CA ASP A 408 -7.77 -6.42 -8.99
C ASP A 408 -6.82 -7.31 -8.15
N PRO A 409 -5.90 -6.72 -7.35
CA PRO A 409 -4.95 -7.48 -6.53
C PRO A 409 -5.58 -8.11 -5.28
N VAL A 410 -6.90 -8.02 -5.09
CA VAL A 410 -7.58 -8.68 -3.96
C VAL A 410 -7.72 -10.18 -4.25
N VAL A 411 -7.16 -10.98 -3.34
CA VAL A 411 -7.39 -12.43 -3.29
C VAL A 411 -8.83 -12.65 -2.84
N SER A 412 -9.60 -13.40 -3.62
CA SER A 412 -11.00 -13.70 -3.37
C SER A 412 -11.24 -15.19 -3.53
N LEU A 413 -12.22 -15.71 -2.79
CA LEU A 413 -12.70 -17.07 -2.95
C LEU A 413 -13.64 -17.12 -4.16
N PHE A 414 -13.38 -18.07 -5.05
CA PHE A 414 -14.21 -18.37 -6.21
C PHE A 414 -14.76 -19.79 -6.12
N ALA A 415 -16.00 -19.97 -6.57
CA ALA A 415 -16.57 -21.27 -6.86
C ALA A 415 -16.37 -21.58 -8.35
N LEU A 416 -15.71 -22.69 -8.65
CA LEU A 416 -15.61 -23.21 -10.01
C LEU A 416 -16.80 -24.14 -10.24
N VAL A 417 -17.69 -23.69 -11.12
CA VAL A 417 -18.91 -24.39 -11.48
C VAL A 417 -18.66 -25.18 -12.77
N ASP A 418 -19.22 -26.38 -12.88
CA ASP A 418 -19.08 -27.23 -14.06
C ASP A 418 -19.43 -26.45 -15.34
N ASP A 419 -18.56 -26.55 -16.35
CA ASP A 419 -18.67 -25.92 -17.69
C ASP A 419 -18.93 -24.39 -17.71
N GLY A 420 -18.68 -23.70 -16.59
CA GLY A 420 -18.97 -22.28 -16.42
C GLY A 420 -17.77 -21.42 -16.00
N PRO A 421 -17.89 -20.08 -16.10
CA PRO A 421 -16.89 -19.18 -15.53
C PRO A 421 -16.87 -19.30 -14.01
N ARG A 422 -15.70 -19.12 -13.40
CA ARG A 422 -15.57 -19.02 -11.94
C ARG A 422 -16.51 -17.95 -11.39
N ARG A 423 -17.23 -18.26 -10.31
CA ARG A 423 -18.19 -17.34 -9.70
C ARG A 423 -17.65 -16.82 -8.38
N TYR A 424 -17.72 -15.50 -8.21
CA TYR A 424 -17.22 -14.82 -7.02
C TYR A 424 -18.03 -15.18 -5.77
N VAL A 425 -17.35 -15.61 -4.70
CA VAL A 425 -17.97 -15.89 -3.40
C VAL A 425 -17.78 -14.72 -2.46
N ALA A 426 -16.52 -14.43 -2.08
CA ALA A 426 -16.17 -13.37 -1.13
C ALA A 426 -14.67 -13.05 -1.19
N ASP A 427 -14.29 -11.80 -0.90
CA ASP A 427 -12.88 -11.42 -0.71
C ASP A 427 -12.29 -12.09 0.52
N ALA A 428 -11.00 -12.47 0.45
CA ALA A 428 -10.28 -13.07 1.57
C ALA A 428 -10.27 -12.18 2.83
N ASN A 429 -10.46 -10.86 2.67
CA ASN A 429 -10.51 -9.88 3.75
C ASN A 429 -11.93 -9.69 4.36
N HIS A 430 -12.97 -10.28 3.77
CA HIS A 430 -14.34 -10.15 4.27
C HIS A 430 -14.58 -10.98 5.54
N LEU A 431 -13.81 -12.05 5.73
CA LEU A 431 -13.82 -12.90 6.92
C LEU A 431 -12.43 -12.90 7.57
N SER A 432 -12.37 -12.99 8.89
CA SER A 432 -11.18 -13.24 9.70
C SER A 432 -10.72 -14.70 9.56
N ARG A 433 -9.50 -15.02 10.02
CA ARG A 433 -8.96 -16.39 9.95
C ARG A 433 -9.82 -17.42 10.71
N PRO A 434 -10.31 -17.14 11.93
CA PRO A 434 -11.24 -18.05 12.60
C PRO A 434 -12.54 -18.26 11.82
N GLU A 435 -13.10 -17.19 11.24
CA GLU A 435 -14.34 -17.28 10.43
C GLU A 435 -14.13 -18.10 9.15
N TRP A 436 -12.97 -17.98 8.50
CA TRP A 436 -12.61 -18.83 7.37
C TRP A 436 -12.39 -20.29 7.76
N SER A 437 -11.77 -20.57 8.91
CA SER A 437 -11.66 -21.94 9.45
C SER A 437 -13.03 -22.55 9.71
N THR A 438 -13.95 -21.78 10.30
CA THR A 438 -15.34 -22.20 10.50
C THR A 438 -16.04 -22.47 9.17
N PHE A 439 -15.91 -21.56 8.20
CA PHE A 439 -16.47 -21.75 6.86
C PHE A 439 -15.93 -23.01 6.18
N ALA A 440 -14.61 -23.23 6.21
CA ALA A 440 -13.97 -24.41 5.62
C ALA A 440 -14.47 -25.71 6.27
N ALA A 441 -14.61 -25.73 7.61
CA ALA A 441 -15.14 -26.88 8.33
C ALA A 441 -16.60 -27.17 7.98
N VAL A 442 -17.43 -26.11 7.85
CA VAL A 442 -18.84 -26.24 7.47
C VAL A 442 -18.98 -26.76 6.03
N VAL A 443 -18.19 -26.25 5.08
CA VAL A 443 -18.22 -26.74 3.70
C VAL A 443 -17.78 -28.21 3.64
N ALA A 444 -16.72 -28.57 4.36
CA ALA A 444 -16.26 -29.96 4.42
C ALA A 444 -17.34 -30.88 5.00
N ASP A 445 -18.03 -30.47 6.06
CA ASP A 445 -19.14 -31.23 6.65
C ASP A 445 -20.33 -31.38 5.69
N CYS A 446 -20.80 -30.28 5.09
CA CYS A 446 -21.95 -30.27 4.18
C CYS A 446 -21.71 -31.04 2.88
N THR A 447 -20.46 -31.15 2.43
CA THR A 447 -20.11 -31.83 1.17
C THR A 447 -19.50 -33.22 1.37
N GLY A 448 -19.53 -33.76 2.60
CA GLY A 448 -18.91 -35.06 2.92
C GLY A 448 -17.40 -35.07 2.67
N GLY A 449 -16.75 -33.91 2.74
CA GLY A 449 -15.33 -33.72 2.48
C GLY A 449 -14.94 -33.64 1.01
N ARG A 450 -15.89 -33.71 0.07
CA ARG A 450 -15.65 -33.59 -1.37
C ARG A 450 -15.08 -32.23 -1.75
N ILE A 451 -15.60 -31.15 -1.17
CA ILE A 451 -15.10 -29.79 -1.37
C ILE A 451 -14.33 -29.37 -0.13
N ARG A 452 -13.11 -28.90 -0.33
CA ARG A 452 -12.25 -28.35 0.73
C ARG A 452 -11.81 -26.95 0.35
N VAL A 453 -11.70 -26.08 1.35
CA VAL A 453 -11.19 -24.72 1.20
C VAL A 453 -9.74 -24.71 1.68
N ASP A 454 -8.79 -24.54 0.76
CA ASP A 454 -7.37 -24.45 1.10
C ASP A 454 -7.03 -23.05 1.65
N LEU A 455 -7.03 -22.95 2.98
CA LEU A 455 -6.75 -21.69 3.67
C LEU A 455 -5.28 -21.25 3.55
N ALA A 456 -4.34 -22.12 3.13
CA ALA A 456 -2.96 -21.71 2.91
C ALA A 456 -2.84 -20.78 1.70
N ARG A 457 -3.72 -20.91 0.71
CA ARG A 457 -3.77 -20.06 -0.50
C ARG A 457 -4.49 -18.73 -0.30
N ARG A 458 -5.08 -18.51 0.86
CA ARG A 458 -5.80 -17.28 1.19
C ARG A 458 -4.87 -16.08 1.33
N ASP A 459 -3.69 -16.30 1.93
CA ASP A 459 -2.67 -15.30 2.22
C ASP A 459 -1.38 -15.65 1.46
N PRO A 460 -1.35 -15.52 0.12
CA PRO A 460 -0.21 -15.90 -0.71
C PRO A 460 1.02 -15.01 -0.55
#